data_AF-U3J3X5-F1
#
_entry.id   AF-U3J3X5-F1
#
_cell.length_a   1.000
_cell.length_b   1.000
_cell.length_c   1.000
_cell.angle_alpha   90.00
_cell.angle_beta   90.00
_cell.angle_gamma   90.00
#
_symmetry.space_group_name_H-M   'P 1'
#
loop_
_entity.id
_entity.type
_entity.pdbx_description
1 polymer ?
#
loop_
_entity_poly.entity_id
_entity_poly.type
_entity_poly.pdbx_seq_one_letter_code
_entity_poly.pdbx_strand_id
1 'polypeptide(L)'
;MAQGKIATLGPIKQREFLKNMGVDLRMQVLLQNSRDSATREQLLHSYDMLMNPKKMGDRFHFFALLPHHRLTPPHKEHNLQSKSPLPPVAGFGELLLK
;
A
#
# COMPACT_ATOMS: atom_id res chain seq x y z
N MET A 1 6.67 -23.81 18.97
CA MET A 1 6.45 -22.35 19.09
C MET A 1 7.60 -21.63 18.41
N ALA A 2 7.36 -20.61 17.58
CA ALA A 2 8.41 -19.91 16.83
C ALA A 2 9.35 -19.19 17.81
N GLN A 3 10.58 -19.67 17.96
CA GLN A 3 11.57 -19.30 18.98
C GLN A 3 12.08 -17.85 18.86
N GLY A 4 11.22 -16.84 18.99
CA GLY A 4 11.62 -15.42 18.92
C GLY A 4 12.24 -15.01 17.57
N LYS A 5 12.01 -15.78 16.50
CA LYS A 5 12.54 -15.50 15.14
C LYS A 5 11.56 -14.69 14.28
N ILE A 6 10.30 -14.61 14.69
CA ILE A 6 9.22 -13.95 13.97
C ILE A 6 8.67 -12.82 14.83
N ALA A 7 8.64 -11.61 14.28
CA ALA A 7 7.96 -10.45 14.82
C ALA A 7 6.52 -10.39 14.30
N THR A 8 5.63 -9.88 15.14
CA THR A 8 4.21 -9.69 14.81
C THR A 8 3.89 -8.19 14.81
N LEU A 9 3.24 -7.68 13.77
CA LEU A 9 2.82 -6.28 13.67
C LEU A 9 1.32 -6.16 13.39
N GLY A 10 0.68 -5.19 14.04
CA GLY A 10 -0.77 -4.98 13.98
C GLY A 10 -1.53 -5.71 15.10
N PRO A 11 -2.83 -5.98 14.93
CA PRO A 11 -3.63 -5.66 13.75
C PRO A 11 -3.87 -4.15 13.61
N ILE A 12 -3.96 -3.66 12.38
CA ILE A 12 -4.47 -2.31 12.07
C ILE A 12 -5.68 -2.40 11.15
N LYS A 13 -6.53 -1.37 11.14
CA LYS A 13 -7.73 -1.33 10.30
C LYS A 13 -7.36 -1.32 8.82
N GLN A 14 -8.16 -1.98 7.99
CA GLN A 14 -7.94 -2.04 6.54
C GLN A 14 -7.80 -0.65 5.92
N ARG A 15 -8.67 0.29 6.26
CA ARG A 15 -8.60 1.64 5.70
C ARG A 15 -7.28 2.33 6.03
N GLU A 16 -6.74 2.11 7.22
CA GLU A 16 -5.47 2.71 7.66
C GLU A 16 -4.29 2.09 6.91
N PHE A 17 -4.27 0.76 6.80
CA PHE A 17 -3.27 0.04 6.02
C PHE A 17 -3.26 0.50 4.55
N LEU A 18 -4.42 0.52 3.88
CA LEU A 18 -4.53 0.92 2.48
C LEU A 18 -4.18 2.40 2.26
N LYS A 19 -4.55 3.28 3.20
CA LYS A 19 -4.16 4.70 3.17
C LYS A 19 -2.64 4.85 3.21
N ASN A 20 -1.97 4.13 4.12
CA ASN A 20 -0.51 4.15 4.26
C ASN A 20 0.21 3.57 3.02
N MET A 21 -0.46 2.69 2.26
CA MET A 21 0.04 2.14 0.99
C MET A 21 -0.25 3.04 -0.22
N GLY A 22 -0.86 4.22 -0.04
CA GLY A 22 -1.07 5.19 -1.12
C GLY A 22 -2.28 4.92 -2.02
N VAL A 23 -3.32 4.26 -1.49
CA VAL A 23 -4.54 3.93 -2.26
C VAL A 23 -5.22 5.15 -2.90
N ASP A 24 -5.14 6.33 -2.28
CA ASP A 24 -5.76 7.55 -2.82
C ASP A 24 -5.09 8.02 -4.10
N LEU A 25 -3.76 8.04 -4.12
CA LEU A 25 -2.97 8.40 -5.30
C LEU A 25 -3.29 7.43 -6.43
N ARG A 26 -3.35 6.13 -6.12
CA ARG A 26 -3.72 5.13 -7.11
C ARG A 26 -5.14 5.34 -7.64
N MET A 27 -6.10 5.67 -6.77
CA MET A 27 -7.48 5.94 -7.18
C MET A 27 -7.56 7.16 -8.10
N GLN A 28 -6.81 8.24 -7.81
CA GLN A 28 -6.73 9.41 -8.70
C GLN A 28 -6.21 9.04 -10.09
N VAL A 29 -5.11 8.28 -10.17
CA VAL A 29 -4.55 7.82 -11.46
C VAL A 29 -5.57 6.99 -12.23
N LEU A 30 -6.25 6.05 -11.56
CA LEU A 30 -7.25 5.20 -12.20
C LEU A 30 -8.44 6.02 -12.72
N LEU A 31 -8.93 6.99 -11.95
CA LEU A 31 -10.00 7.87 -12.36
C LEU A 31 -9.62 8.80 -13.51
N GLN A 32 -8.36 9.28 -13.56
CA GLN A 32 -7.87 10.13 -14.65
C GLN A 32 -7.72 9.36 -15.97
N ASN A 33 -7.37 8.08 -15.89
CA ASN A 33 -7.11 7.24 -17.06
C ASN A 33 -8.34 6.43 -17.53
N SER A 34 -9.39 6.35 -16.71
CA SER A 34 -10.63 5.67 -17.08
C SER A 34 -11.49 6.55 -18.00
N ARG A 35 -11.70 6.09 -19.25
CA ARG A 35 -12.51 6.79 -20.26
C ARG A 35 -13.99 6.39 -20.24
N ASP A 36 -14.29 5.22 -19.71
CA ASP A 36 -15.64 4.64 -19.65
C ASP A 36 -16.32 4.99 -18.32
N SER A 37 -17.58 5.42 -18.40
CA SER A 37 -18.35 5.84 -17.22
C SER A 37 -18.67 4.67 -16.29
N ALA A 38 -18.97 3.48 -16.83
CA ALA A 38 -19.29 2.32 -16.01
C ALA A 38 -18.09 1.88 -15.15
N THR A 39 -16.89 1.87 -15.75
CA THR A 39 -15.63 1.59 -15.07
C THR A 39 -15.35 2.62 -13.98
N ARG A 40 -15.59 3.91 -14.27
CA ARG A 40 -15.40 4.98 -13.30
C ARG A 40 -16.32 4.82 -12.07
N GLU A 41 -17.59 4.50 -12.30
CA GLU A 41 -18.55 4.25 -11.22
C GLU A 41 -18.17 3.01 -10.40
N GLN A 42 -17.75 1.94 -11.07
CA GLN A 42 -17.27 0.73 -10.40
C GLN A 42 -16.07 1.04 -9.50
N LEU A 43 -15.10 1.82 -9.99
CA LEU A 43 -13.93 2.23 -9.20
C LEU A 43 -14.34 3.01 -7.94
N LEU A 44 -15.25 3.97 -8.07
CA LEU A 44 -15.76 4.75 -6.93
C LEU A 44 -16.47 3.86 -5.92
N HIS A 45 -17.31 2.94 -6.39
CA HIS A 45 -18.02 2.00 -5.55
C HIS A 45 -17.07 1.06 -4.80
N SER A 46 -16.10 0.46 -5.50
CA SER A 46 -15.11 -0.44 -4.89
C SER A 46 -14.21 0.29 -3.90
N TYR A 47 -13.82 1.54 -4.19
CA TYR A 47 -13.04 2.35 -3.25
C TYR A 47 -13.83 2.61 -1.96
N ASP A 48 -15.12 2.99 -2.06
CA ASP A 48 -15.99 3.16 -0.89
C ASP A 48 -16.14 1.84 -0.10
N MET A 49 -16.35 0.71 -0.78
CA MET A 49 -16.42 -0.60 -0.13
C MET A 49 -15.18 -0.88 0.72
N LEU A 50 -13.99 -0.63 0.18
CA LEU A 50 -12.71 -0.91 0.84
C LEU A 50 -12.37 0.07 1.96
N MET A 51 -12.70 1.35 1.81
CA MET A 51 -12.22 2.42 2.70
C MET A 51 -13.25 2.87 3.74
N ASN A 52 -14.54 2.68 3.48
CA ASN A 52 -15.60 3.18 4.35
C ASN A 52 -15.63 2.44 5.70
N PRO A 53 -15.56 3.16 6.84
CA PRO A 53 -15.59 2.56 8.18
C PRO A 53 -16.84 1.73 8.45
N LYS A 54 -17.99 2.11 7.88
CA LYS A 54 -19.26 1.37 8.04
C LYS A 54 -19.28 0.08 7.22
N LYS A 55 -18.37 -0.07 6.25
CA LYS A 55 -18.22 -1.22 5.34
C LYS A 55 -16.94 -1.99 5.70
N MET A 56 -16.02 -2.24 4.78
CA MET A 56 -14.82 -3.03 5.08
C MET A 56 -13.75 -2.26 5.86
N GLY A 57 -13.74 -0.94 5.78
CA GLY A 57 -12.63 -0.10 6.26
C GLY A 57 -12.23 -0.35 7.72
N ASP A 58 -13.23 -0.51 8.61
CA ASP A 58 -13.00 -0.80 10.04
C ASP A 58 -13.35 -2.25 10.43
N ARG A 59 -14.06 -2.98 9.56
CA ARG A 59 -14.41 -4.38 9.82
C ARG A 59 -13.26 -5.34 9.51
N PHE A 60 -12.44 -4.99 8.52
CA PHE A 60 -11.30 -5.81 8.09
C PHE A 60 -10.01 -5.25 8.66
N HIS A 61 -9.05 -6.16 8.94
CA HIS A 61 -7.80 -5.83 9.61
C HIS A 61 -6.62 -6.49 8.90
N PHE A 62 -5.46 -5.83 8.99
CA PHE A 62 -4.19 -6.34 8.47
C PHE A 62 -3.26 -6.68 9.62
N PHE A 63 -2.64 -7.85 9.55
CA PHE A 63 -1.68 -8.35 10.51
C PHE A 63 -0.50 -8.97 9.75
N ALA A 64 0.72 -8.67 10.19
CA ALA A 64 1.92 -9.15 9.54
C ALA A 64 2.74 -10.03 10.48
N LEU A 65 3.25 -11.13 9.91
CA LEU A 65 4.28 -11.98 10.48
C LEU A 65 5.53 -11.84 9.63
N LEU A 66 6.63 -11.39 10.23
CA LEU A 66 7.88 -11.18 9.52
C LEU A 66 9.07 -11.64 10.35
N PRO A 67 10.16 -12.08 9.71
CA PRO A 67 11.39 -12.39 10.45
C PRO A 67 11.93 -11.16 11.21
N HIS A 68 12.41 -11.33 12.45
CA HIS A 68 12.94 -10.22 13.26
C HIS A 68 14.08 -9.46 12.58
N HIS A 69 14.92 -10.12 11.78
CA HIS A 69 16.03 -9.46 11.07
C HIS A 69 15.58 -8.38 10.08
N ARG A 70 14.31 -8.40 9.66
CA ARG A 70 13.72 -7.36 8.78
C ARG A 70 13.37 -6.08 9.53
N LEU A 71 13.31 -6.13 10.86
CA LEU A 71 13.06 -4.98 11.73
C LEU A 71 14.35 -4.38 12.29
N THR A 72 15.45 -5.15 12.29
CA THR A 72 16.77 -4.63 12.69
C THR A 72 17.34 -3.78 11.56
N PRO A 73 17.80 -2.55 11.83
CA PRO A 73 18.48 -1.74 10.82
C PRO A 73 19.73 -2.49 10.31
N PRO A 74 20.08 -2.37 9.02
CA PRO A 74 21.26 -3.02 8.48
C PRO A 74 22.50 -2.53 9.24
N HIS A 75 23.29 -3.48 9.75
CA HIS A 75 24.63 -3.18 10.24
C HIS A 75 25.42 -2.57 9.08
N LYS A 76 26.11 -1.44 9.30
CA LYS A 76 26.74 -0.62 8.27
C LYS A 76 27.97 -1.29 7.63
N GLU A 77 27.84 -2.46 7.01
CA GLU A 77 28.92 -3.07 6.24
C GLU A 77 28.33 -3.79 5.03
N HIS A 78 28.26 -3.08 3.90
CA HIS A 78 28.78 -3.51 2.59
C HIS A 78 28.28 -2.56 1.49
N ASN A 79 29.26 -1.98 0.79
CA ASN A 79 29.24 -1.25 -0.48
C ASN A 79 27.88 -0.99 -1.15
N LEU A 80 27.48 0.30 -1.18
CA LEU A 80 26.51 0.83 -2.13
C LEU A 80 27.10 0.77 -3.55
N GLN A 81 27.06 -0.39 -4.20
CA GLN A 81 27.25 -0.45 -5.64
C GLN A 81 26.15 -1.29 -6.27
N SER A 82 25.56 -0.71 -7.32
CA SER A 82 24.42 -1.20 -8.12
C SER A 82 23.03 -0.96 -7.53
N LYS A 83 22.48 0.21 -7.82
CA LYS A 83 21.04 0.32 -8.12
C LYS A 83 20.89 1.09 -9.42
N SER A 84 20.64 0.36 -10.50
CA SER A 84 20.02 0.95 -11.68
C SER A 84 18.72 1.68 -11.26
N PRO A 85 18.34 2.77 -11.93
CA PRO A 85 17.07 3.43 -11.65
C PRO A 85 15.93 2.41 -11.80
N LEU A 86 15.09 2.28 -10.78
CA LEU A 86 13.87 1.49 -10.90
C LEU A 86 13.00 2.10 -12.02
N PRO A 87 12.34 1.28 -12.85
CA PRO A 87 11.46 1.81 -13.88
C PRO A 87 10.33 2.64 -13.25
N PRO A 88 9.90 3.72 -13.91
CA PRO A 88 8.81 4.55 -13.40
C PRO A 88 7.52 3.74 -13.30
N VAL A 89 6.76 3.97 -12.23
CA VAL A 89 5.46 3.31 -12.03
C VAL A 89 4.44 3.93 -12.98
N ALA A 90 3.78 3.10 -13.79
CA ALA A 90 2.83 3.54 -14.81
C ALA A 90 1.73 4.45 -14.23
N GLY A 91 1.55 5.63 -14.83
CA GLY A 91 0.55 6.63 -14.42
C GLY A 91 0.95 7.50 -13.22
N PHE A 92 2.10 7.27 -12.58
CA PHE A 92 2.57 8.13 -11.49
C PHE A 92 3.48 9.28 -11.95
N GLY A 93 4.07 9.19 -13.15
CA GLY A 93 4.89 10.27 -13.71
C GLY A 93 4.11 11.56 -14.02
N GLU A 94 2.80 11.46 -14.14
CA GLU A 94 1.89 12.57 -14.49
C GLU A 94 1.20 13.18 -13.26
N LEU A 95 1.38 12.58 -12.07
CA LEU A 95 0.88 13.12 -10.80
C LEU A 95 1.79 14.26 -10.35
N LEU A 96 1.58 15.44 -10.91
CA LEU A 96 2.21 16.66 -10.43
C LEU A 96 1.60 16.98 -9.05
N LEU A 97 2.35 16.70 -7.98
CA LEU A 97 2.03 17.16 -6.62
C LEU A 97 1.97 18.69 -6.66
N LYS A 98 0.76 19.24 -6.79
CA LYS A 98 0.47 20.66 -6.60
C LYS A 98 0.25 20.96 -5.14
#